data_AF-A0A964NFV4-F1
#
_entry.id   AF-A0A964NFV4-F1
#
_cell.length_a   1.000
_cell.length_b   1.000
_cell.length_c   1.000
_cell.angle_alpha   90.00
_cell.angle_beta   90.00
_cell.angle_gamma   90.00
#
_symmetry.space_group_name_H-M   'P 1'
#
loop_
_entity.id
_entity.type
_entity.pdbx_description
1 polymer ?
#
loop_
_entity_poly.entity_id
_entity_poly.type
_entity_poly.pdbx_seq_one_letter_code
_entity_poly.pdbx_strand_id
1 'polypeptide(L)' 'MNSDCQAAIDRFVDAVWLEDGLSANTLAAYRRDLEAFAEWLSQSSAISLNAVQELHLQAYFAARHSLSKATSANRRLT' A
#
# COMPACT_ATOMS: atom_id res chain seq x y z
N MET A 1 -5.76 -11.23 -7.52
CA MET A 1 -6.09 -10.06 -6.67
C MET A 1 -7.56 -10.16 -6.26
N ASN A 2 -7.89 -10.01 -4.97
CA ASN A 2 -9.27 -10.10 -4.48
C ASN A 2 -10.04 -8.81 -4.80
N SER A 3 -11.28 -8.89 -5.28
CA SER A 3 -12.09 -7.71 -5.67
C SER A 3 -12.32 -6.74 -4.51
N ASP A 4 -12.45 -7.25 -3.28
CA ASP A 4 -12.56 -6.45 -2.05
C ASP A 4 -11.32 -5.59 -1.78
N CYS A 5 -10.13 -6.10 -2.06
CA CYS A 5 -8.89 -5.35 -1.91
C CYS A 5 -8.85 -4.15 -2.85
N GLN A 6 -9.32 -4.33 -4.10
CA GLN A 6 -9.36 -3.26 -5.08
C GLN A 6 -10.31 -2.15 -4.67
N ALA A 7 -11.51 -2.51 -4.19
CA ALA A 7 -12.50 -1.53 -3.72
C ALA A 7 -12.00 -0.72 -2.52
N ALA A 8 -11.24 -1.33 -1.61
CA ALA A 8 -10.63 -0.63 -0.49
C ALA A 8 -9.56 0.39 -0.95
N ILE A 9 -8.72 0.01 -1.92
CA ILE A 9 -7.72 0.90 -2.51
C ILE A 9 -8.39 2.07 -3.22
N ASP A 10 -9.42 1.82 -4.03
CA ASP A 10 -10.16 2.87 -4.73
C ASP A 10 -10.79 3.87 -3.77
N ARG A 11 -11.44 3.39 -2.70
CA ARG A 11 -12.02 4.26 -1.67
C ARG A 11 -10.99 5.12 -0.96
N PHE A 12 -9.80 4.57 -0.67
CA PHE A 12 -8.71 5.32 -0.06
C PHE A 12 -8.20 6.42 -1.00
N VAL A 13 -7.97 6.08 -2.27
CA VAL A 13 -7.51 7.05 -3.28
C VAL A 13 -8.51 8.19 -3.46
N ASP A 14 -9.81 7.88 -3.48
CA ASP A 14 -10.89 8.86 -3.63
C ASP A 14 -10.95 9.81 -2.42
N ALA A 15 -10.84 9.27 -1.20
CA ALA A 15 -10.80 10.05 0.04
C ALA A 15 -9.60 10.99 0.09
N VAL A 16 -8.39 10.48 -0.21
CA VAL A 16 -7.16 11.28 -0.21
C VAL A 16 -7.19 12.36 -1.29
N TRP A 17 -7.79 12.09 -2.46
CA TRP A 17 -7.96 13.09 -3.50
C TRP A 17 -8.88 14.23 -3.08
N LEU A 18 -9.97 13.91 -2.37
CA LEU A 18 -10.94 14.90 -1.90
C LEU A 18 -10.39 15.78 -0.77
N GLU A 19 -9.59 15.21 0.14
CA GLU A 19 -9.12 15.90 1.35
C GLU A 19 -7.84 16.71 1.14
N ASP A 20 -6.89 16.22 0.33
CA ASP A 20 -5.52 16.75 0.31
C ASP A 20 -5.13 17.39 -1.04
N GLY A 21 -5.98 17.26 -2.08
CA GLY A 21 -5.72 17.86 -3.40
C GLY A 21 -4.43 17.34 -4.05
N LEU A 22 -4.02 16.11 -3.71
CA LEU A 22 -2.77 15.52 -4.19
C LEU A 22 -2.74 15.46 -5.73
N SER A 23 -1.54 15.66 -6.27
CA SER A 23 -1.31 15.51 -7.70
C SER A 23 -1.65 14.09 -8.17
N ALA A 24 -2.12 13.95 -9.41
CA ALA A 24 -2.42 12.65 -10.01
C ALA A 24 -1.23 11.67 -9.96
N ASN A 25 0.00 12.19 -10.05
CA ASN A 25 1.22 11.38 -9.95
C ASN A 25 1.42 10.80 -8.54
N THR A 26 1.09 11.58 -7.51
CA THR A 26 1.18 11.13 -6.12
C THR A 26 0.14 10.04 -5.85
N LEU A 27 -1.10 10.25 -6.27
CA LEU A 27 -2.17 9.25 -6.14
C LEU A 27 -1.85 7.96 -6.89
N ALA A 28 -1.29 8.07 -8.10
CA ALA A 28 -0.84 6.91 -8.87
C ALA A 28 0.35 6.19 -8.22
N ALA A 29 1.23 6.88 -7.49
CA ALA A 29 2.28 6.24 -6.70
C ALA A 29 1.70 5.45 -5.52
N TYR A 30 0.83 6.08 -4.71
CA TYR A 30 0.16 5.41 -3.59
C TYR A 30 -0.64 4.18 -4.03
N ARG A 31 -1.41 4.29 -5.12
CA ARG A 31 -2.16 3.16 -5.69
C ARG A 31 -1.24 1.98 -6.00
N ARG A 32 -0.12 2.23 -6.71
CA ARG A 32 0.84 1.18 -7.07
C ARG A 32 1.46 0.52 -5.84
N ASP A 33 1.80 1.29 -4.81
CA ASP A 33 2.34 0.74 -3.57
C ASP A 33 1.32 -0.11 -2.80
N LEU A 34 0.06 0.32 -2.74
CA LEU A 34 -1.03 -0.43 -2.10
C LEU A 34 -1.38 -1.72 -2.86
N GLU A 35 -1.39 -1.67 -4.20
CA GLU A 35 -1.59 -2.85 -5.06
C GLU A 35 -0.46 -3.87 -4.85
N ALA A 36 0.80 -3.42 -4.83
CA ALA A 36 1.95 -4.29 -4.57
C ALA A 36 1.89 -4.91 -3.16
N PHE A 37 1.43 -4.17 -2.16
CA PHE A 37 1.24 -4.71 -0.81
C PHE A 37 0.09 -5.73 -0.75
N ALA A 38 -1.05 -5.44 -1.39
CA ALA A 38 -2.19 -6.35 -1.47
C ALA A 38 -1.84 -7.66 -2.17
N GLU A 39 -1.08 -7.57 -3.27
CA GLU A 39 -0.56 -8.73 -3.98
C GLU A 39 0.36 -9.56 -3.08
N TRP A 40 1.31 -8.93 -2.39
CA TRP A 40 2.19 -9.63 -1.45
C TRP A 40 1.41 -10.32 -0.32
N LEU A 41 0.42 -9.65 0.28
CA LEU A 41 -0.42 -10.23 1.33
C LEU A 41 -1.16 -11.48 0.85
N SER A 42 -1.68 -11.43 -0.38
CA SER A 42 -2.38 -12.56 -0.98
C SER A 42 -1.48 -13.78 -1.16
N GLN A 43 -0.19 -13.57 -1.43
CA GLN A 43 0.80 -14.63 -1.63
C GLN A 43 1.42 -15.14 -0.32
N SER A 44 1.74 -14.22 0.61
CA SER A 44 2.50 -14.54 1.83
C SER A 44 1.64 -15.02 2.99
N SER A 45 0.39 -14.55 3.08
CA SER A 45 -0.43 -14.79 4.27
C SER A 45 -1.90 -15.09 3.97
N ALA A 46 -2.32 -15.02 2.71
CA ALA A 46 -3.70 -15.24 2.26
C ALA A 46 -4.74 -14.38 3.00
N ILE A 47 -4.35 -13.17 3.41
CA ILE A 47 -5.19 -12.24 4.17
C ILE A 47 -5.63 -11.09 3.26
N SER A 48 -6.85 -10.61 3.48
CA SER A 48 -7.36 -9.41 2.83
C SER A 48 -6.79 -8.13 3.48
N LEU A 49 -6.72 -7.04 2.70
CA LEU A 49 -6.30 -5.72 3.17
C LEU A 49 -7.04 -5.25 4.43
N ASN A 50 -8.33 -5.58 4.55
CA ASN A 50 -9.17 -5.19 5.68
C ASN A 50 -8.85 -5.92 6.99
N ALA A 51 -8.09 -7.02 6.92
CA ALA A 51 -7.68 -7.82 8.08
C ALA A 51 -6.17 -7.68 8.36
N VAL A 52 -5.51 -6.70 7.73
CA VAL A 52 -4.12 -6.38 8.01
C VAL A 52 -3.95 -5.87 9.44
N GLN A 53 -2.87 -6.30 10.05
CA GLN A 53 -2.41 -5.96 11.39
C GLN A 53 -0.95 -5.55 11.29
N GLU A 54 -0.43 -4.94 12.35
CA GLU A 54 0.96 -4.45 12.42
C GLU A 54 1.98 -5.54 12.06
N LEU A 55 1.78 -6.78 12.51
CA LEU A 55 2.66 -7.91 12.19
C LEU A 55 2.82 -8.14 10.68
N HIS A 56 1.75 -7.99 9.90
CA HIS A 56 1.79 -8.16 8.45
C HIS A 56 2.55 -7.03 7.78
N LEU A 57 2.48 -5.81 8.32
CA LEU A 57 3.24 -4.67 7.85
C LEU A 57 4.74 -4.87 8.14
N GLN A 58 5.09 -5.33 9.34
CA GLN A 58 6.47 -5.67 9.71
C GLN A 58 7.03 -6.79 8.83
N ALA A 59 6.24 -7.85 8.59
CA ALA A 59 6.63 -8.95 7.71
C ALA A 59 6.82 -8.48 6.26
N TYR A 60 5.97 -7.58 5.78
CA TYR A 60 6.13 -6.97 4.46
C TYR A 60 7.40 -6.14 4.37
N PHE A 61 7.68 -5.29 5.36
CA PHE A 61 8.93 -4.53 5.39
C PHE A 61 10.14 -5.44 5.42
N ALA A 62 10.14 -6.51 6.23
CA ALA A 62 11.22 -7.50 6.25
C ALA A 62 11.40 -8.19 4.89
N ALA A 63 10.31 -8.55 4.21
CA ALA A 63 10.33 -9.16 2.88
C ALA A 63 10.80 -8.18 1.78
N ARG A 64 10.50 -6.88 1.90
CA ARG A 64 10.95 -5.83 0.98
C ARG A 64 12.39 -5.40 1.26
N HIS A 65 12.86 -5.50 2.51
CA HIS A 65 14.23 -5.13 2.92
C HIS A 65 15.29 -6.04 2.29
N SER A 66 14.95 -7.29 1.96
CA SER A 66 15.84 -8.18 1.21
C SER A 66 15.97 -7.81 -0.27
N LEU A 67 15.10 -6.93 -0.80
CA LEU A 67 14.93 -6.66 -2.22
C LEU A 67 15.17 -5.21 -2.66
N SER A 68 15.27 -4.21 -1.77
CA SER A 68 15.47 -2.82 -2.23
C SER A 68 16.26 -1.91 -1.29
N LYS A 69 17.36 -1.40 -1.85
CA LYS A 69 18.07 -0.18 -1.42
C LYS A 69 17.07 0.98 -1.43
N ALA A 70 16.90 1.62 -0.27
CA ALA A 70 16.17 2.85 0.00
C ALA A 70 15.73 3.66 -1.25
N THR A 71 14.55 3.35 -1.80
CA THR A 71 13.89 4.21 -2.78
C THR A 71 12.90 5.09 -2.05
N SER A 72 13.38 6.26 -1.61
CA SER A 72 12.63 7.51 -1.38
C SER A 72 11.15 7.40 -0.92
N ALA A 73 10.79 6.48 0.00
CA ALA A 73 9.39 6.25 0.32
C ALA A 73 8.77 7.30 1.27
N ASN A 74 9.57 8.20 1.85
CA ASN A 74 9.04 9.24 2.72
C ASN A 74 10.08 10.35 2.94
N ARG A 75 10.21 11.32 2.04
CA ARG A 75 10.87 12.58 2.43
C ARG A 75 9.88 13.30 3.36
N ARG A 76 10.14 13.21 4.67
CA ARG A 76 9.53 14.00 5.77
C ARG A 76 8.15 13.52 6.26
N LEU A 77 8.16 12.60 7.22
CA LEU A 77 7.27 12.71 8.39
C LEU A 77 7.88 13.72 9.38
N THR A 78 8.03 14.98 8.99
CA THR A 78 8.46 16.07 9.88
C THR A 78 8.00 17.41 9.34
#